data_AF-A0A2E4NLH6-F1
#
_entry.id   AF-A0A2E4NLH6-F1
#
_cell.length_a   1.000
_cell.length_b   1.000
_cell.length_c   1.000
_cell.angle_alpha   90.00
_cell.angle_beta   90.00
_cell.angle_gamma   90.00
#
_symmetry.space_group_name_H-M   'P 1'
#
loop_
_entity.id
_entity.type
_entity.pdbx_description
1 polymer ?
#
loop_
_entity_poly.entity_id
_entity_poly.type
_entity_poly.pdbx_seq_one_letter_code
_entity_poly.pdbx_strand_id
1 'polypeptide(L)'
;MSKCLVFKSDDADESRRNLCPYLFDDDKPLQISSEKITVGDLSSPDFHIGDMTDENSTLYENVTAPDDWAGCKYKFDGTTWTAVDGWVDPKEQRIAQLQAQIDALRA
;
A
#
# COMPACT_ATOMS: atom_id res chain seq x y z
N MET A 1 7.14 -15.43 4.45
CA MET A 1 6.07 -15.07 3.51
C MET A 1 5.35 -13.86 4.07
N SER A 2 4.64 -13.13 3.22
CA SER A 2 3.95 -11.91 3.59
C SER A 2 2.46 -12.01 3.29
N LYS A 3 1.66 -11.13 3.87
CA LYS A 3 0.30 -10.87 3.43
C LYS A 3 0.21 -9.49 2.79
N CYS A 4 -0.48 -9.39 1.66
CA CYS A 4 -0.72 -8.14 0.95
C CYS A 4 -2.21 -7.80 1.05
N LEU A 5 -2.47 -6.55 1.43
CA LEU A 5 -3.80 -5.98 1.45
C LEU A 5 -3.95 -5.10 0.20
N VAL A 6 -4.90 -5.44 -0.66
CA VAL A 6 -5.18 -4.71 -1.89
C VAL A 6 -6.56 -4.07 -1.88
N PHE A 7 -6.75 -3.02 -2.69
CA PHE A 7 -8.11 -2.61 -3.06
C PHE A 7 -8.73 -3.64 -4.00
N LYS A 8 -10.06 -3.81 -3.90
CA LYS A 8 -10.79 -4.81 -4.70
C LYS A 8 -10.60 -4.62 -6.20
N SER A 9 -10.72 -5.72 -6.92
CA SER A 9 -10.58 -5.75 -8.38
C SER A 9 -11.68 -4.99 -9.12
N ASP A 10 -12.81 -4.73 -8.45
CA ASP A 10 -13.96 -3.97 -8.93
C ASP A 10 -14.07 -2.56 -8.32
N ASP A 11 -12.98 -2.03 -7.73
CA ASP A 11 -12.94 -0.64 -7.26
C ASP A 11 -13.38 0.32 -8.37
N ALA A 12 -14.21 1.29 -8.00
CA ALA A 12 -14.76 2.28 -8.93
C ALA A 12 -13.65 3.13 -9.56
N ASP A 13 -12.55 3.35 -8.84
CA ASP A 13 -11.34 3.96 -9.36
C ASP A 13 -10.42 2.88 -9.95
N GLU A 14 -10.31 2.85 -11.28
CA GLU A 14 -9.50 1.86 -11.99
C GLU A 14 -8.01 1.92 -11.61
N SER A 15 -7.53 3.09 -11.18
CA SER A 15 -6.14 3.25 -10.74
C SER A 15 -5.88 2.46 -9.45
N ARG A 16 -6.90 2.33 -8.59
CA ARG A 16 -6.85 1.62 -7.30
C ARG A 16 -7.05 0.12 -7.43
N ARG A 17 -7.74 -0.38 -8.47
CA ARG A 17 -8.01 -1.82 -8.61
C ARG A 17 -6.74 -2.66 -8.43
N ASN A 18 -6.79 -3.60 -7.48
CA ASN A 18 -5.71 -4.50 -7.09
C ASN A 18 -4.43 -3.82 -6.58
N LEU A 19 -4.40 -2.50 -6.41
CA LEU A 19 -3.24 -1.79 -5.85
C LEU A 19 -2.96 -2.31 -4.44
N CYS A 20 -1.69 -2.56 -4.11
CA CYS A 20 -1.24 -3.03 -2.79
C CYS A 20 -0.55 -1.88 -2.04
N PRO A 21 -1.26 -1.12 -1.19
CA PRO A 21 -0.64 -0.07 -0.39
C PRO A 21 0.07 -0.62 0.84
N TYR A 22 -0.33 -1.81 1.31
CA TYR A 22 0.16 -2.41 2.54
C TYR A 22 0.61 -3.86 2.37
N LEU A 23 1.81 -4.12 2.87
CA LEU A 23 2.41 -5.45 2.99
C LEU A 23 2.81 -5.67 4.45
N PHE A 24 2.47 -6.84 4.98
CA PHE A 24 2.78 -7.23 6.36
C PHE A 24 3.44 -8.61 6.38
N ASP A 25 4.12 -8.93 7.49
CA ASP A 25 4.48 -10.31 7.78
C ASP A 25 3.21 -11.17 7.87
N ASP A 26 3.31 -12.43 7.43
CA ASP A 26 2.14 -13.31 7.35
C ASP A 26 1.53 -13.66 8.74
N ASP A 27 2.30 -13.52 9.81
CA ASP A 27 1.84 -13.68 11.19
C ASP A 27 1.33 -12.38 11.82
N LYS A 28 1.41 -11.24 11.11
CA LYS A 28 0.92 -9.96 11.63
C LYS A 28 -0.60 -10.00 11.83
N PRO A 29 -1.09 -9.72 13.06
CA PRO A 29 -2.53 -9.67 13.31
C PRO A 29 -3.18 -8.49 12.60
N LEU A 30 -4.30 -8.75 11.94
CA LEU A 30 -5.17 -7.75 11.31
C LEU A 30 -6.62 -8.04 11.69
N GLN A 31 -7.34 -7.03 12.14
CA GLN A 31 -8.80 -7.08 12.22
C GLN A 31 -9.37 -6.18 11.13
N ILE A 32 -10.03 -6.80 10.16
CA ILE A 32 -10.71 -6.12 9.05
C ILE A 32 -12.18 -5.92 9.42
N SER A 33 -12.68 -4.70 9.27
CA SER A 33 -14.05 -4.31 9.57
C SER A 33 -14.57 -3.28 8.56
N SER A 34 -15.84 -2.91 8.68
CA SER A 34 -16.49 -1.92 7.81
C SER A 34 -16.06 -0.48 8.06
N GLU A 35 -15.42 -0.17 9.20
CA GLU A 35 -14.99 1.19 9.53
C GLU A 35 -13.52 1.43 9.20
N LYS A 36 -12.68 0.43 9.48
CA LYS A 36 -11.22 0.50 9.38
C LYS A 36 -10.59 -0.89 9.49
N ILE A 37 -9.30 -0.95 9.22
CA ILE A 37 -8.47 -2.11 9.54
C ILE A 37 -7.56 -1.77 10.72
N THR A 38 -7.58 -2.62 11.75
CA THR A 38 -6.72 -2.50 12.93
C THR A 38 -5.53 -3.44 12.77
N VAL A 39 -4.31 -2.92 12.92
CA VAL A 39 -3.06 -3.67 12.75
C VAL A 39 -2.39 -3.90 14.10
N GLY A 40 -1.94 -5.13 14.36
CA GLY A 40 -1.27 -5.49 15.61
C GLY A 40 -2.23 -5.94 16.72
N ASP A 41 -1.84 -5.70 17.97
CA ASP A 41 -2.62 -6.11 19.15
C ASP A 41 -3.96 -5.35 19.21
N LEU A 42 -5.08 -6.07 19.21
CA LEU A 42 -6.41 -5.43 19.21
C LEU A 42 -6.73 -4.70 20.53
N SER A 43 -6.05 -5.05 21.62
CA SER A 43 -6.19 -4.37 22.92
C SER A 43 -5.32 -3.11 23.03
N SER A 44 -4.26 -3.02 22.22
CA SER A 44 -3.39 -1.85 22.08
C SER A 44 -2.82 -1.77 20.66
N PRO A 45 -3.62 -1.30 19.67
CA PRO A 45 -3.23 -1.34 18.27
C PRO A 45 -1.93 -0.60 17.96
N ASP A 46 -1.15 -1.12 17.01
CA ASP A 46 0.03 -0.41 16.52
C ASP A 46 -0.41 0.84 15.76
N PHE A 47 -1.41 0.68 14.89
CA PHE A 47 -2.06 1.75 14.14
C PHE A 47 -3.37 1.27 13.50
N HIS A 48 -4.08 2.21 12.87
CA HIS A 48 -5.28 1.96 12.07
C HIS A 48 -5.05 2.38 10.61
N ILE A 49 -5.57 1.59 9.69
CA ILE A 49 -5.70 1.94 8.27
C ILE A 49 -7.13 2.43 8.08
N GLY A 50 -7.27 3.72 7.74
CA GLY A 50 -8.57 4.40 7.67
C GLY A 50 -9.18 4.47 6.27
N ASP A 51 -8.41 4.17 5.24
CA ASP A 51 -8.82 4.21 3.83
C ASP A 51 -9.19 2.82 3.28
N MET A 52 -9.07 1.77 4.09
CA MET A 52 -9.39 0.38 3.72
C MET A 52 -10.30 -0.30 4.74
N THR A 53 -11.27 -1.08 4.25
CA THR A 53 -12.33 -1.77 5.00
C THR A 53 -12.65 -3.13 4.35
N ASP A 54 -13.49 -3.97 4.97
CA ASP A 54 -14.00 -5.20 4.33
C ASP A 54 -14.80 -4.94 3.03
N GLU A 55 -15.35 -3.75 2.88
CA GLU A 55 -16.12 -3.35 1.70
C GLU A 55 -15.24 -3.03 0.50
N ASN A 56 -14.01 -2.51 0.69
CA ASN A 56 -13.17 -2.04 -0.41
C ASN A 56 -11.83 -2.77 -0.58
N SER A 57 -11.52 -3.72 0.31
CA SER A 57 -10.24 -4.41 0.32
C SER A 57 -10.34 -5.93 0.12
N THR A 58 -9.20 -6.54 -0.21
CA THR A 58 -8.99 -7.99 -0.23
C THR A 58 -7.64 -8.30 0.39
N LEU A 59 -7.60 -9.27 1.31
CA LEU A 59 -6.37 -9.74 1.95
C LEU A 59 -5.92 -11.03 1.28
N TYR A 60 -4.68 -11.05 0.77
CA TYR A 60 -4.01 -12.25 0.30
C TYR A 60 -2.89 -12.62 1.26
N GLU A 61 -2.94 -13.85 1.79
CA GLU A 61 -1.92 -14.40 2.70
C GLU A 61 -0.97 -15.33 1.94
N ASN A 62 0.17 -15.66 2.55
CA ASN A 62 1.20 -16.53 1.98
C ASN A 62 1.75 -16.04 0.62
N VAL A 63 1.85 -14.73 0.45
CA VAL A 63 2.34 -14.08 -0.77
C VAL A 63 3.86 -13.93 -0.71
N THR A 64 4.52 -14.15 -1.85
CA THR A 64 5.92 -13.75 -2.08
C THR A 64 5.91 -12.40 -2.80
N ALA A 65 6.21 -11.31 -2.08
CA ALA A 65 6.24 -9.96 -2.64
C ALA A 65 7.56 -9.68 -3.39
N PRO A 66 7.58 -8.70 -4.32
CA PRO A 66 8.82 -8.18 -4.87
C PRO A 66 9.74 -7.63 -3.77
N ASP A 67 11.06 -7.89 -3.88
CA ASP A 67 12.05 -7.46 -2.89
C ASP A 67 12.11 -5.94 -2.70
N ASP A 68 11.75 -5.19 -3.75
CA ASP A 68 11.72 -3.73 -3.81
C ASP A 68 10.29 -3.17 -3.69
N TRP A 69 9.40 -3.92 -3.03
CA TRP A 69 8.04 -3.46 -2.73
C TRP A 69 8.08 -2.13 -1.98
N ALA A 70 7.21 -1.23 -2.41
CA ALA A 70 6.89 0.01 -1.72
C ALA A 70 5.38 0.26 -1.87
N GLY A 71 4.82 1.01 -0.91
CA GLY A 71 3.40 1.37 -0.92
C GLY A 71 2.97 1.95 -2.28
N CYS A 72 1.91 1.37 -2.85
CA CYS A 72 1.33 1.76 -4.14
C CYS A 72 2.23 1.55 -5.37
N LYS A 73 3.38 0.87 -5.25
CA LYS A 73 4.27 0.59 -6.39
C LYS A 73 3.78 -0.57 -7.26
N TYR A 74 3.01 -1.49 -6.69
CA TYR A 74 2.52 -2.67 -7.39
C TYR A 74 1.02 -2.90 -7.19
N LYS A 75 0.42 -3.54 -8.20
CA LYS A 75 -0.87 -4.22 -8.15
C LYS A 75 -0.66 -5.72 -7.96
N PHE A 76 -1.56 -6.39 -7.25
CA PHE A 76 -1.55 -7.84 -7.05
C PHE A 76 -2.96 -8.43 -7.24
N ASP A 77 -3.11 -9.39 -8.15
CA ASP A 77 -4.41 -10.00 -8.49
C ASP A 77 -4.72 -11.31 -7.75
N GLY A 78 -3.90 -11.64 -6.74
CA GLY A 78 -3.94 -12.93 -6.05
C GLY A 78 -2.95 -13.95 -6.59
N THR A 79 -2.35 -13.69 -7.75
CA THR A 79 -1.36 -14.58 -8.40
C THR A 79 -0.12 -13.83 -8.87
N THR A 80 -0.30 -12.65 -9.47
CA THR A 80 0.73 -11.95 -10.23
C THR A 80 0.88 -10.53 -9.72
N TRP A 81 2.13 -10.13 -9.50
CA TRP A 81 2.50 -8.74 -9.20
C TRP A 81 2.75 -7.98 -10.50
N THR A 82 2.10 -6.82 -10.65
CA THR A 82 2.27 -5.92 -11.79
C THR A 82 2.68 -4.55 -11.30
N ALA A 83 3.77 -3.98 -11.82
CA ALA A 83 4.21 -2.64 -11.44
C ALA A 83 3.17 -1.59 -11.91
N VAL A 84 2.95 -0.57 -11.09
CA VAL A 84 2.11 0.58 -11.46
C VAL A 84 2.90 1.47 -12.41
N ASP A 85 2.39 1.66 -13.62
CA ASP A 85 3.00 2.56 -14.60
C ASP A 85 3.02 4.00 -14.07
N GLY A 86 4.15 4.68 -14.27
CA GLY A 86 4.35 6.05 -13.78
C GLY A 86 4.46 6.19 -12.26
N TRP A 87 4.57 5.11 -11.47
CA TRP A 87 4.89 5.23 -10.05
C TRP A 87 6.25 5.89 -9.86
N VAL A 88 6.32 6.88 -8.98
CA VAL A 88 7.54 7.58 -8.59
C VAL A 88 7.71 7.43 -7.09
N ASP A 89 8.91 7.08 -6.64
CA ASP A 89 9.22 7.03 -5.20
C ASP A 89 8.95 8.41 -4.58
N PRO A 90 8.11 8.52 -3.54
CA PRO A 90 7.84 9.79 -2.87
C PRO A 90 9.11 10.51 -2.38
N LYS A 91 10.19 9.77 -2.06
CA LYS A 91 11.49 10.33 -1.70
C LYS A 91 12.15 11.02 -2.88
N GLU A 92 12.15 10.39 -4.06
CA GLU A 92 12.70 10.99 -5.29
C GLU A 92 11.89 12.23 -5.69
N GLN A 93 10.56 12.17 -5.56
CA GLN A 93 9.70 13.33 -5.79
C GLN A 93 10.05 14.47 -4.81
N ARG A 94 10.27 14.16 -3.53
CA ARG A 94 10.65 15.16 -2.52
C ARG A 94 12.04 15.73 -2.78
N ILE A 95 13.00 14.91 -3.19
CA ILE A 95 14.35 15.35 -3.55
C ILE A 95 14.30 16.33 -4.72
N ALA A 96 13.54 16.02 -5.78
CA ALA A 96 13.38 16.91 -6.93
C ALA A 96 12.76 18.26 -6.54
N GLN A 97 11.73 18.26 -5.68
CA GLN A 97 11.12 19.50 -5.16
C GLN A 97 12.11 20.34 -4.34
N LEU A 98 12.88 19.71 -3.46
CA LEU A 98 13.88 20.42 -2.65
C LEU A 98 14.99 20.99 -3.52
N GLN A 99 15.43 20.26 -4.55
CA GLN A 99 16.44 20.75 -5.49
C GLN A 99 15.93 22.00 -6.23
N ALA A 100 14.68 22.00 -6.70
CA ALA A 100 14.07 23.17 -7.34
C ALA A 100 14.02 24.40 -6.40
N GLN A 101 13.78 24.19 -5.10
CA GLN A 101 13.81 25.28 -4.11
C GLN A 101 15.22 25.81 -3.87
N ILE A 102 16.22 24.94 -3.80
CA ILE A 102 17.63 25.33 -3.66
C ILE A 102 18.07 26.16 -4.87
N ASP A 103 17.70 25.74 -6.08
CA ASP A 103 18.05 26.45 -7.31
C ASP A 103 17.38 27.82 -7.38
N ALA A 104 16.11 27.92 -6.97
CA ALA A 104 15.39 29.19 -6.91
C ALA A 104 15.98 30.18 -5.89
N LEU A 105 16.51 29.70 -4.76
CA LEU A 105 17.17 30.56 -3.75
C LEU A 105 18.58 31.01 -4.16
N ARG A 106 19.21 30.31 -5.10
CA ARG A 106 20.54 30.64 -5.62
C ARG A 106 20.51 31.60 -6.81
N ALA A 107 19.33 31.84 -7.39
CA ALA A 107 19.10 32.76 -8.50
C ALA A 107 19.02 34.22 -8.02
#